data_AF-A0A924W3L7-F1
#
_entry.id   AF-A0A924W3L7-F1
#
_cell.length_a   1.000
_cell.length_b   1.000
_cell.length_c   1.000
_cell.angle_alpha   90.00
_cell.angle_beta   90.00
_cell.angle_gamma   90.00
#
_symmetry.space_group_name_H-M   'P 1'
#
loop_
_entity.id
_entity.type
_entity.pdbx_description
1 polymer ?
#
loop_
_entity_poly.entity_id
_entity_poly.type
_entity_poly.pdbx_seq_one_letter_code
_entity_poly.pdbx_strand_id
1 'polypeptide(L)'
;MSPPAAHPDAGHTMQCMEVWGGNSASDNGVVMPGLDAWVYSQPYQGDAGGGDVHYVSSCATGRITRLLVADVSGHGKAVADVAVSLRNLMRRYINFVDQSRLIESLNKEFTELAEMGRFATAVVATYWAPTDYLVACNAGHPRPLLYRASSKTWELLKAPAKSSNPNDSESGRSDQQKQSGRKPATESGLTSAGGGLVNLPLGIADLTGYDQFGVQLQKGDLVLIYTDSIIECKDAATGRMLGEQGVLAMMGQLNAEQPETLIPLLLKKVATITGDKEQGDDLTLLLLRHTGTRPARPVLQGLLAPLRIAGSVVSRLARGKSSPAALPEMSVPTIGGAMVPGLSRLWKAKGRW
;
A
#
# COMPACT_ATOMS: atom_id res chain seq x y z
N MET A 1 23.72 7.24 -15.56
CA MET A 1 22.65 8.18 -15.97
C MET A 1 22.68 9.42 -15.08
N SER A 2 22.57 10.62 -15.64
CA SER A 2 22.48 11.85 -14.84
C SER A 2 21.13 11.91 -14.12
N PRO A 3 21.08 12.15 -12.81
CA PRO A 3 19.82 12.25 -12.09
C PRO A 3 19.01 13.48 -12.57
N PRO A 4 17.68 13.40 -12.61
CA PRO A 4 16.84 14.52 -13.00
C PRO A 4 17.02 15.71 -12.04
N ALA A 5 16.87 16.93 -12.57
CA ALA A 5 17.01 18.18 -11.82
C ALA A 5 15.70 18.53 -11.09
N ALA A 6 15.54 18.04 -9.85
CA ALA A 6 14.29 18.10 -9.07
C ALA A 6 13.09 17.41 -9.77
N HIS A 7 12.23 16.74 -9.02
CA HIS A 7 11.00 16.21 -9.59
C HIS A 7 10.12 17.42 -9.97
N PRO A 8 9.41 17.42 -11.11
CA PRO A 8 8.49 18.50 -11.42
C PRO A 8 7.52 18.74 -10.26
N ASP A 9 7.27 20.02 -9.95
CA ASP A 9 6.21 20.39 -9.02
C ASP A 9 4.93 19.65 -9.41
N ALA A 10 4.20 19.14 -8.41
CA ALA A 10 2.91 18.50 -8.64
C ALA A 10 1.93 19.57 -9.18
N GLY A 11 1.97 19.80 -10.48
CA GLY A 11 1.18 20.83 -11.17
C GLY A 11 -0.12 20.26 -11.74
N HIS A 12 -0.20 18.94 -11.93
CA HIS A 12 -1.40 18.29 -12.44
C HIS A 12 -2.40 18.05 -11.31
N THR A 13 -3.52 18.77 -11.32
CA THR A 13 -4.64 18.48 -10.42
C THR A 13 -5.47 17.36 -11.01
N MET A 14 -5.53 16.24 -10.31
CA MET A 14 -6.20 15.05 -10.81
C MET A 14 -7.71 15.23 -10.89
N GLN A 15 -8.28 14.91 -12.04
CA GLN A 15 -9.71 14.95 -12.28
C GLN A 15 -10.42 13.79 -11.58
N CYS A 16 -11.69 13.97 -11.23
CA CYS A 16 -12.49 12.89 -10.69
C CYS A 16 -12.61 11.77 -11.74
N MET A 17 -12.44 10.51 -11.32
CA MET A 17 -12.47 9.33 -12.20
C MET A 17 -11.25 9.15 -13.10
N GLU A 18 -10.25 10.02 -12.97
CA GLU A 18 -8.99 9.86 -13.68
C GLU A 18 -8.18 8.71 -13.04
N VAL A 19 -7.50 7.96 -13.91
CA VAL A 19 -6.52 6.93 -13.53
C VAL A 19 -5.25 7.27 -14.29
N TRP A 20 -4.23 7.61 -13.53
CA TRP A 20 -2.92 7.98 -14.02
C TRP A 20 -1.91 6.86 -13.76
N GLY A 21 -0.92 6.71 -14.65
CA GLY A 21 0.08 5.65 -14.59
C GLY A 21 -0.03 4.58 -15.68
N GLY A 22 0.84 3.58 -15.60
CA GLY A 22 1.08 2.56 -16.62
C GLY A 22 2.32 1.73 -16.26
N ASN A 23 3.01 1.23 -17.28
CA ASN A 23 4.27 0.50 -17.15
C ASN A 23 5.42 1.12 -17.97
N SER A 24 5.25 2.36 -18.43
CA SER A 24 6.23 3.11 -19.20
C SER A 24 7.01 4.08 -18.32
N ALA A 25 8.10 4.63 -18.86
CA ALA A 25 8.84 5.69 -18.20
C ALA A 25 7.93 6.85 -17.78
N SER A 26 8.12 7.35 -16.56
CA SER A 26 7.33 8.43 -15.97
C SER A 26 8.17 9.22 -14.97
N ASP A 27 8.03 10.53 -14.96
CA ASP A 27 8.64 11.44 -14.00
C ASP A 27 7.68 12.63 -13.83
N ASN A 28 6.60 12.42 -13.08
CA ASN A 28 5.53 13.42 -12.95
C ASN A 28 4.99 13.49 -11.52
N GLY A 29 4.47 14.68 -11.17
CA GLY A 29 3.76 14.93 -9.92
C GLY A 29 2.26 15.16 -10.15
N VAL A 30 1.44 14.76 -9.18
CA VAL A 30 -0.01 14.88 -9.21
C VAL A 30 -0.57 15.32 -7.85
N VAL A 31 -1.55 16.21 -7.89
CA VAL A 31 -2.22 16.77 -6.71
C VAL A 31 -3.62 16.17 -6.60
N MET A 32 -3.94 15.68 -5.40
CA MET A 32 -5.25 15.18 -5.02
C MET A 32 -5.67 15.80 -3.67
N PRO A 33 -6.97 15.81 -3.32
CA PRO A 33 -7.39 16.36 -2.04
C PRO A 33 -6.76 15.61 -0.86
N GLY A 34 -5.98 16.34 -0.05
CA GLY A 34 -5.27 15.81 1.10
C GLY A 34 -3.98 15.06 0.79
N LEU A 35 -3.65 14.81 -0.48
CA LEU A 35 -2.51 13.99 -0.86
C LEU A 35 -1.86 14.46 -2.17
N ASP A 36 -0.58 14.79 -2.12
CA ASP A 36 0.24 14.94 -3.32
C ASP A 36 0.98 13.63 -3.58
N ALA A 37 1.26 13.32 -4.84
CA ALA A 37 2.06 12.17 -5.22
C ALA A 37 3.07 12.53 -6.31
N TRP A 38 4.24 11.93 -6.25
CA TRP A 38 5.27 11.96 -7.29
C TRP A 38 5.60 10.53 -7.68
N VAL A 39 5.64 10.26 -8.99
CA VAL A 39 6.06 8.97 -9.51
C VAL A 39 7.24 9.16 -10.43
N TYR A 40 8.28 8.41 -10.13
CA TYR A 40 9.39 8.14 -11.01
C TYR A 40 9.37 6.66 -11.37
N SER A 41 9.32 6.35 -12.65
CA SER A 41 9.38 4.99 -13.16
C SER A 41 10.29 4.96 -14.37
N GLN A 42 11.20 4.00 -14.41
CA GLN A 42 12.15 3.83 -15.48
C GLN A 42 12.25 2.34 -15.84
N PRO A 43 11.79 1.94 -17.04
CA PRO A 43 12.03 0.61 -17.55
C PRO A 43 13.52 0.32 -17.79
N TYR A 44 13.89 -0.94 -17.65
CA TYR A 44 15.22 -1.47 -17.94
C TYR A 44 15.61 -1.16 -19.39
N GLN A 45 16.88 -0.77 -19.59
CA GLN A 45 17.45 -0.37 -20.88
C GLN A 45 16.67 0.71 -21.66
N GLY A 46 15.74 1.43 -21.03
CA GLY A 46 14.95 2.46 -21.70
C GLY A 46 13.90 1.89 -22.66
N ASP A 47 13.44 0.66 -22.44
CA ASP A 47 12.35 0.06 -23.17
C ASP A 47 11.07 0.90 -23.11
N ALA A 48 10.17 0.70 -24.08
CA ALA A 48 8.89 1.39 -24.13
C ALA A 48 7.98 1.09 -22.92
N GLY A 49 8.21 -0.03 -22.24
CA GLY A 49 7.60 -0.37 -20.96
C GLY A 49 8.24 -1.59 -20.31
N GLY A 50 8.17 -1.65 -18.98
CA GLY A 50 8.76 -2.70 -18.14
C GLY A 50 7.74 -3.64 -17.49
N GLY A 51 8.27 -4.55 -16.65
CA GLY A 51 7.69 -5.36 -15.58
C GLY A 51 6.99 -4.54 -14.48
N ASP A 52 7.53 -3.37 -14.16
CA ASP A 52 6.95 -2.46 -13.17
C ASP A 52 5.67 -1.78 -13.66
N VAL A 53 4.63 -1.79 -12.82
CA VAL A 53 3.34 -1.15 -13.06
C VAL A 53 2.97 -0.23 -11.90
N HIS A 54 2.54 0.99 -12.20
CA HIS A 54 2.08 1.94 -11.19
C HIS A 54 0.77 2.62 -11.60
N TYR A 55 -0.13 2.82 -10.63
CA TYR A 55 -1.36 3.60 -10.82
C TYR A 55 -1.64 4.53 -9.64
N VAL A 56 -2.11 5.72 -9.96
CA VAL A 56 -2.68 6.70 -9.04
C VAL A 56 -4.07 7.08 -9.54
N SER A 57 -5.06 7.05 -8.65
CA SER A 57 -6.45 7.38 -9.00
C SER A 57 -7.14 8.19 -7.92
N SER A 58 -8.08 9.05 -8.31
CA SER A 58 -8.84 9.95 -7.43
C SER A 58 -10.33 9.83 -7.75
N CYS A 59 -11.15 9.62 -6.73
CA CYS A 59 -12.55 9.26 -6.90
C CYS A 59 -13.44 9.79 -5.77
N ALA A 60 -14.75 9.53 -5.89
CA ALA A 60 -15.78 9.96 -4.94
C ALA A 60 -15.74 11.48 -4.65
N THR A 61 -15.52 12.28 -5.69
CA THR A 61 -15.33 13.74 -5.58
C THR A 61 -14.08 14.10 -4.77
N GLY A 62 -13.00 13.34 -4.94
CA GLY A 62 -11.72 13.54 -4.25
C GLY A 62 -11.72 13.08 -2.79
N ARG A 63 -12.61 12.16 -2.40
CA ARG A 63 -12.65 11.61 -1.03
C ARG A 63 -11.79 10.37 -0.88
N ILE A 64 -11.55 9.66 -1.98
CA ILE A 64 -10.80 8.41 -1.98
C ILE A 64 -9.72 8.55 -3.04
N THR A 65 -8.48 8.26 -2.64
CA THR A 65 -7.35 8.09 -3.55
C THR A 65 -6.94 6.63 -3.49
N ARG A 66 -6.70 6.01 -4.66
CA ARG A 66 -6.13 4.66 -4.72
C ARG A 66 -4.83 4.61 -5.48
N LEU A 67 -3.94 3.77 -4.97
CA LEU A 67 -2.58 3.63 -5.40
C LEU A 67 -2.28 2.14 -5.62
N LEU A 68 -1.53 1.85 -6.66
CA LEU A 68 -1.00 0.52 -6.93
C LEU A 68 0.43 0.68 -7.41
N VAL A 69 1.34 -0.10 -6.83
CA VAL A 69 2.67 -0.37 -7.39
C VAL A 69 2.80 -1.89 -7.42
N ALA A 70 3.16 -2.44 -8.56
CA ALA A 70 3.35 -3.86 -8.73
C ALA A 70 4.57 -4.11 -9.61
N ASP A 71 5.28 -5.18 -9.32
CA ASP A 71 6.34 -5.71 -10.17
C ASP A 71 5.86 -7.06 -10.71
N VAL A 72 5.82 -7.19 -12.03
CA VAL A 72 5.33 -8.37 -12.75
C VAL A 72 6.51 -9.07 -13.41
N SER A 73 6.72 -10.34 -13.06
CA SER A 73 7.79 -11.14 -13.63
C SER A 73 7.63 -11.28 -15.16
N GLY A 74 8.67 -10.90 -15.90
CA GLY A 74 8.74 -10.97 -17.36
C GLY A 74 8.93 -9.60 -18.00
N HIS A 75 8.95 -9.55 -19.34
CA HIS A 75 9.08 -8.29 -20.08
C HIS A 75 8.27 -8.31 -21.38
N GLY A 76 8.11 -7.14 -22.01
CA GLY A 76 7.47 -7.00 -23.32
C GLY A 76 5.94 -7.12 -23.31
N LYS A 77 5.38 -7.71 -24.37
CA LYS A 77 3.92 -7.67 -24.64
C LYS A 77 3.07 -8.30 -23.54
N ALA A 78 3.55 -9.38 -22.91
CA ALA A 78 2.81 -10.06 -21.85
C ALA A 78 2.58 -9.14 -20.63
N VAL A 79 3.59 -8.38 -20.21
CA VAL A 79 3.44 -7.43 -19.09
C VAL A 79 2.51 -6.28 -19.46
N ALA A 80 2.58 -5.80 -20.71
CA ALA A 80 1.66 -4.75 -21.17
C ALA A 80 0.19 -5.17 -21.06
N ASP A 81 -0.15 -6.42 -21.38
CA ASP A 81 -1.51 -6.95 -21.22
C ASP A 81 -1.93 -7.02 -19.73
N VAL A 82 -1.00 -7.40 -18.83
CA VAL A 82 -1.23 -7.38 -17.38
C VAL A 82 -1.48 -5.96 -16.88
N ALA A 83 -0.64 -5.00 -17.27
CA ALA A 83 -0.80 -3.59 -16.92
C ALA A 83 -2.19 -3.09 -17.36
N VAL A 84 -2.63 -3.43 -18.58
CA VAL A 84 -3.99 -3.09 -19.05
C VAL A 84 -5.07 -3.71 -18.16
N SER A 85 -4.94 -4.99 -17.77
CA SER A 85 -5.92 -5.62 -16.86
C SER A 85 -5.96 -4.92 -15.49
N LEU A 86 -4.80 -4.70 -14.87
CA LEU A 86 -4.69 -4.01 -13.59
C LEU A 86 -5.28 -2.60 -13.63
N ARG A 87 -5.02 -1.84 -14.71
CA ARG A 87 -5.64 -0.53 -14.95
C ARG A 87 -7.16 -0.63 -15.01
N ASN A 88 -7.69 -1.64 -15.71
CA ASN A 88 -9.13 -1.85 -15.83
C ASN A 88 -9.78 -2.20 -14.49
N LEU A 89 -9.12 -3.00 -13.65
CA LEU A 89 -9.57 -3.29 -12.28
C LEU A 89 -9.60 -2.03 -11.42
N MET A 90 -8.50 -1.25 -11.43
CA MET A 90 -8.42 0.02 -10.72
C MET A 90 -9.56 0.96 -11.13
N ARG A 91 -9.83 1.06 -12.44
CA ARG A 91 -10.93 1.86 -12.98
C ARG A 91 -12.30 1.33 -12.59
N ARG A 92 -12.53 0.02 -12.69
CA ARG A 92 -13.80 -0.65 -12.33
C ARG A 92 -14.15 -0.40 -10.88
N TYR A 93 -13.16 -0.54 -10.00
CA TYR A 93 -13.37 -0.40 -8.57
C TYR A 93 -13.29 1.02 -8.08
N ILE A 94 -12.88 2.00 -8.89
CA ILE A 94 -12.48 3.34 -8.42
C ILE A 94 -13.46 3.94 -7.39
N ASN A 95 -14.78 3.82 -7.58
CA ASN A 95 -15.79 4.37 -6.67
C ASN A 95 -16.22 3.48 -5.48
N PHE A 96 -15.61 2.32 -5.28
CA PHE A 96 -15.96 1.43 -4.18
C PHE A 96 -15.32 1.89 -2.88
N VAL A 97 -16.11 2.05 -1.81
CA VAL A 97 -15.56 2.41 -0.50
C VAL A 97 -14.80 1.24 0.12
N ASP A 98 -15.24 0.02 -0.18
CA ASP A 98 -14.67 -1.22 0.33
C ASP A 98 -13.43 -1.63 -0.47
N GLN A 99 -12.26 -1.62 0.19
CA GLN A 99 -10.98 -2.06 -0.37
C GLN A 99 -10.95 -3.58 -0.57
N SER A 100 -11.65 -4.37 0.26
CA SER A 100 -11.55 -5.84 0.24
C SER A 100 -11.92 -6.41 -1.13
N ARG A 101 -12.97 -5.88 -1.78
CA ARG A 101 -13.38 -6.32 -3.12
C ARG A 101 -12.37 -6.03 -4.22
N LEU A 102 -11.65 -4.90 -4.11
CA LEU A 102 -10.55 -4.59 -5.02
C LEU A 102 -9.43 -5.62 -4.82
N ILE A 103 -9.05 -5.90 -3.58
CA ILE A 103 -8.01 -6.88 -3.26
C ILE A 103 -8.42 -8.29 -3.70
N GLU A 104 -9.66 -8.71 -3.46
CA GLU A 104 -10.20 -9.99 -3.93
C GLU A 104 -10.10 -10.14 -5.46
N SER A 105 -10.48 -9.08 -6.18
CA SER A 105 -10.44 -9.11 -7.65
C SER A 105 -9.02 -9.05 -8.19
N LEU A 106 -8.13 -8.30 -7.54
CA LEU A 106 -6.70 -8.32 -7.86
C LEU A 106 -6.14 -9.71 -7.60
N ASN A 107 -6.42 -10.33 -6.44
CA ASN A 107 -5.94 -11.66 -6.14
C ASN A 107 -6.35 -12.68 -7.22
N LYS A 108 -7.61 -12.63 -7.68
CA LYS A 108 -8.07 -13.49 -8.77
C LYS A 108 -7.24 -13.30 -10.06
N GLU A 109 -7.00 -12.06 -10.46
CA GLU A 109 -6.27 -11.76 -11.69
C GLU A 109 -4.81 -12.18 -11.58
N PHE A 110 -4.20 -12.03 -10.41
CA PHE A 110 -2.85 -12.54 -10.17
C PHE A 110 -2.80 -14.07 -10.09
N THR A 111 -3.86 -14.75 -9.63
CA THR A 111 -3.95 -16.21 -9.71
C THR A 111 -3.95 -16.67 -11.18
N GLU A 112 -4.68 -15.98 -12.05
CA GLU A 112 -4.66 -16.28 -13.49
C GLU A 112 -3.24 -16.06 -14.08
N LEU A 113 -2.47 -15.08 -13.59
CA LEU A 113 -1.04 -14.94 -13.93
C LEU A 113 -0.19 -16.12 -13.45
N ALA A 114 -0.42 -16.57 -12.21
CA ALA A 114 0.27 -17.71 -11.61
C ALA A 114 0.01 -19.02 -12.37
N GLU A 115 -1.22 -19.26 -12.83
CA GLU A 115 -1.57 -20.41 -13.67
C GLU A 115 -0.82 -20.42 -15.01
N MET A 116 -0.46 -19.23 -15.52
CA MET A 116 0.40 -19.06 -16.69
C MET A 116 1.90 -19.12 -16.38
N GLY A 117 2.29 -19.46 -15.15
CA GLY A 117 3.68 -19.56 -14.71
C GLY A 117 4.36 -18.20 -14.50
N ARG A 118 3.59 -17.13 -14.27
CA ARG A 118 4.09 -15.78 -13.98
C ARG A 118 3.76 -15.38 -12.54
N PHE A 119 4.56 -14.51 -11.96
CA PHE A 119 4.35 -14.01 -10.61
C PHE A 119 4.35 -12.49 -10.62
N ALA A 120 3.68 -11.89 -9.65
CA ALA A 120 3.76 -10.45 -9.47
C ALA A 120 3.61 -10.07 -8.01
N THR A 121 4.46 -9.15 -7.55
CA THR A 121 4.39 -8.57 -6.20
C THR A 121 3.63 -7.25 -6.28
N ALA A 122 2.97 -6.83 -5.20
CA ALA A 122 2.23 -5.57 -5.22
C ALA A 122 2.05 -4.91 -3.85
N VAL A 123 1.99 -3.57 -3.87
CA VAL A 123 1.39 -2.75 -2.81
C VAL A 123 0.16 -2.05 -3.38
N VAL A 124 -0.97 -2.25 -2.71
CA VAL A 124 -2.24 -1.59 -3.04
C VAL A 124 -2.67 -0.73 -1.87
N ALA A 125 -2.79 0.57 -2.08
CA ALA A 125 -3.13 1.51 -1.02
C ALA A 125 -4.42 2.30 -1.31
N THR A 126 -5.21 2.54 -0.27
CA THR A 126 -6.39 3.41 -0.29
C THR A 126 -6.24 4.49 0.76
N TYR A 127 -6.34 5.75 0.34
CA TYR A 127 -6.34 6.92 1.21
C TYR A 127 -7.74 7.54 1.26
N TRP A 128 -8.25 7.78 2.46
CA TRP A 128 -9.51 8.48 2.70
C TRP A 128 -9.26 9.91 3.16
N ALA A 129 -9.42 10.86 2.26
CA ALA A 129 -9.25 12.29 2.52
C ALA A 129 -10.16 12.87 3.63
N PRO A 130 -11.37 12.32 3.91
CA PRO A 130 -12.17 12.79 5.04
C PRO A 130 -11.61 12.44 6.42
N THR A 131 -10.81 11.38 6.52
CA THR A 131 -10.29 10.85 7.79
C THR A 131 -8.77 10.91 7.88
N ASP A 132 -8.07 11.34 6.83
CA ASP A 132 -6.60 11.37 6.74
C ASP A 132 -5.97 9.97 7.01
N TYR A 133 -6.71 8.90 6.66
CA TYR A 133 -6.33 7.52 6.94
C TYR A 133 -5.88 6.82 5.66
N LEU A 134 -4.75 6.12 5.71
CA LEU A 134 -4.21 5.32 4.62
C LEU A 134 -4.20 3.85 5.03
N VAL A 135 -4.78 2.98 4.20
CA VAL A 135 -4.67 1.52 4.33
C VAL A 135 -3.90 1.00 3.14
N ALA A 136 -2.82 0.25 3.39
CA ALA A 136 -2.03 -0.41 2.37
C ALA A 136 -2.07 -1.93 2.58
N CYS A 137 -2.26 -2.68 1.50
CA CYS A 137 -2.14 -4.13 1.46
C CYS A 137 -0.85 -4.46 0.73
N ASN A 138 0.05 -5.20 1.36
CA ASN A 138 1.30 -5.65 0.76
C ASN A 138 1.24 -7.15 0.49
N ALA A 139 1.55 -7.50 -0.75
CA ALA A 139 1.57 -8.84 -1.27
C ALA A 139 2.95 -9.15 -1.86
N GLY A 140 3.87 -9.52 -0.98
CA GLY A 140 5.22 -9.94 -1.34
C GLY A 140 6.12 -8.81 -1.87
N HIS A 141 5.74 -7.55 -1.69
CA HIS A 141 6.48 -6.38 -2.16
C HIS A 141 7.35 -5.78 -1.05
N PRO A 142 8.42 -5.02 -1.35
CA PRO A 142 9.17 -4.29 -0.34
C PRO A 142 8.27 -3.39 0.52
N ARG A 143 8.60 -3.27 1.82
CA ARG A 143 7.77 -2.51 2.75
C ARG A 143 7.87 -1.01 2.48
N PRO A 144 6.72 -0.29 2.39
CA PRO A 144 6.76 1.16 2.26
C PRO A 144 7.50 1.83 3.42
N LEU A 145 8.21 2.94 3.16
CA LEU A 145 8.76 3.79 4.20
C LEU A 145 7.77 4.89 4.58
N LEU A 146 7.70 5.23 5.86
CA LEU A 146 6.91 6.31 6.43
C LEU A 146 7.84 7.36 7.04
N TYR A 147 7.72 8.60 6.59
CA TYR A 147 8.30 9.76 7.26
C TYR A 147 7.26 10.40 8.16
N ARG A 148 7.63 10.60 9.42
CA ARG A 148 6.84 11.36 10.39
C ARG A 148 7.34 12.80 10.46
N ALA A 149 6.51 13.76 10.04
CA ALA A 149 6.89 15.17 10.08
C ALA A 149 7.07 15.71 11.51
N SER A 150 6.34 15.15 12.48
CA SER A 150 6.40 15.55 13.88
C SER A 150 7.71 15.18 14.57
N SER A 151 8.27 14.00 14.27
CA SER A 151 9.56 13.54 14.82
C SER A 151 10.73 13.74 13.86
N LYS A 152 10.47 14.08 12.59
CA LYS A 152 11.46 14.16 11.51
C LYS A 152 12.24 12.85 11.31
N THR A 153 11.55 11.71 11.38
CA THR A 153 12.16 10.39 11.27
C THR A 153 11.50 9.55 10.19
N TRP A 154 12.30 8.76 9.49
CA TRP A 154 11.83 7.68 8.62
C TRP A 154 11.75 6.36 9.40
N GLU A 155 10.73 5.56 9.10
CA GLU A 155 10.57 4.20 9.60
C GLU A 155 9.98 3.29 8.51
N LEU A 156 10.14 1.98 8.64
CA LEU A 156 9.37 1.02 7.83
C LEU A 156 7.91 1.05 8.28
N LEU A 157 6.98 1.08 7.34
CA LEU A 157 5.55 0.98 7.63
C LEU A 157 5.27 -0.43 8.19
N LYS A 158 4.78 -0.49 9.43
CA LYS A 158 4.55 -1.75 10.17
C LYS A 158 3.09 -2.17 10.08
N ALA A 159 2.87 -3.49 9.96
CA ALA A 159 1.54 -4.06 10.18
C ALA A 159 1.12 -3.84 11.63
N PRO A 160 -0.16 -3.56 11.91
CA PRO A 160 -0.65 -3.66 13.26
C PRO A 160 -0.34 -5.08 13.75
N ALA A 161 0.19 -5.21 14.96
CA ALA A 161 0.47 -6.51 15.54
C ALA A 161 -0.83 -7.33 15.52
N LYS A 162 -0.81 -8.51 14.86
CA LYS A 162 -1.93 -9.45 14.94
C LYS A 162 -2.15 -9.73 16.42
N SER A 163 -3.33 -9.41 16.96
CA SER A 163 -3.68 -9.84 18.30
C SER A 163 -3.64 -11.37 18.29
N SER A 164 -2.66 -11.97 18.96
CA SER A 164 -2.67 -13.40 19.21
C SER A 164 -3.96 -13.71 19.95
N ASN A 165 -4.88 -14.40 19.29
CA ASN A 165 -6.10 -14.82 19.94
C ASN A 165 -5.70 -15.92 20.94
N PRO A 166 -6.02 -15.81 22.25
CA PRO A 166 -5.60 -16.80 23.24
C PRO A 166 -6.18 -18.21 23.03
N ASN A 167 -7.02 -18.41 22.02
CA ASN A 167 -7.72 -19.66 21.75
C ASN A 167 -7.01 -20.57 20.72
N ASP A 168 -5.85 -20.20 20.20
CA ASP A 168 -5.09 -21.05 19.25
C ASP A 168 -4.27 -22.16 19.93
N SER A 169 -4.46 -22.38 21.23
CA SER A 169 -3.86 -23.51 21.96
C SER A 169 -4.92 -24.48 22.47
N GLU A 170 -5.41 -25.37 21.60
CA GLU A 170 -5.84 -26.73 21.99
C GLU A 170 -6.30 -27.57 20.77
N SER A 171 -5.41 -28.42 20.27
CA SER A 171 -5.78 -29.77 19.79
C SER A 171 -4.55 -30.69 19.74
N GLY A 172 -3.90 -30.84 20.89
CA GLY A 172 -2.98 -31.96 21.11
C GLY A 172 -3.79 -33.24 21.33
N ARG A 173 -4.02 -34.01 20.26
CA ARG A 173 -4.33 -35.45 20.39
C ARG A 173 -3.13 -36.27 19.95
N SER A 174 -2.60 -36.97 20.94
CA SER A 174 -1.61 -38.02 20.90
C SER A 174 -1.98 -39.13 19.91
N ASP A 175 -1.01 -39.57 19.10
CA ASP A 175 -0.86 -40.98 18.74
C ASP A 175 0.62 -41.30 18.44
N GLN A 176 1.17 -42.22 19.24
CA GLN A 176 2.49 -42.81 19.08
C GLN A 176 2.39 -44.05 18.20
N GLN A 177 3.14 -44.14 17.09
CA GLN A 177 3.68 -45.45 16.68
C GLN A 177 4.96 -45.39 15.81
N LYS A 178 6.00 -45.96 16.41
CA LYS A 178 7.32 -46.51 15.99
C LYS A 178 7.73 -46.62 14.50
N GLN A 179 8.94 -46.09 14.26
CA GLN A 179 10.17 -46.67 13.66
C GLN A 179 10.16 -47.39 12.28
N SER A 180 11.00 -46.90 11.36
CA SER A 180 12.20 -47.61 10.84
C SER A 180 12.88 -46.76 9.73
N GLY A 181 14.21 -46.78 9.67
CA GLY A 181 15.04 -45.75 9.05
C GLY A 181 15.45 -45.92 7.59
N ARG A 182 15.83 -44.79 6.98
CA ARG A 182 16.85 -44.65 5.92
C ARG A 182 17.18 -43.15 5.73
N LYS A 183 18.45 -42.75 5.90
CA LYS A 183 19.07 -41.53 5.30
C LYS A 183 19.50 -41.87 3.86
N PRO A 184 19.75 -40.92 2.92
CA PRO A 184 20.25 -39.54 3.04
C PRO A 184 19.36 -38.52 2.25
N ALA A 185 19.59 -37.23 2.05
CA ALA A 185 20.76 -36.35 1.97
C ALA A 185 20.36 -34.88 2.27
N THR A 186 21.36 -34.01 2.27
CA THR A 186 21.40 -32.56 2.52
C THR A 186 20.36 -31.71 1.79
N GLU A 187 19.53 -30.97 2.54
CA GLU A 187 18.91 -29.72 2.10
C GLU A 187 18.89 -28.68 3.23
N SER A 188 19.21 -27.46 2.83
CA SER A 188 19.41 -26.27 3.65
C SER A 188 18.12 -25.74 4.26
N GLY A 189 18.06 -25.77 5.59
CA GLY A 189 17.60 -24.66 6.43
C GLY A 189 16.34 -23.90 6.02
N LEU A 190 15.18 -24.57 6.06
CA LEU A 190 13.89 -23.90 6.23
C LEU A 190 13.11 -24.57 7.35
N THR A 191 13.44 -24.26 8.61
CA THR A 191 12.54 -24.49 9.74
C THR A 191 12.71 -23.40 10.80
N SER A 192 11.68 -22.58 10.96
CA SER A 192 11.32 -22.07 12.28
C SER A 192 9.84 -22.37 12.49
N ALA A 193 9.58 -23.23 13.46
CA ALA A 193 8.27 -23.75 13.79
C ALA A 193 7.30 -22.64 14.23
N GLY A 194 6.08 -22.64 13.67
CA GLY A 194 4.91 -21.94 14.24
C GLY A 194 4.40 -20.69 13.52
N GLY A 195 4.95 -20.27 12.38
CA GLY A 195 4.46 -19.12 11.61
C GLY A 195 3.77 -19.54 10.32
N GLY A 196 2.50 -19.18 10.11
CA GLY A 196 1.88 -19.27 8.78
C GLY A 196 2.69 -18.45 7.77
N LEU A 197 2.73 -18.87 6.50
CA LEU A 197 3.35 -18.07 5.43
C LEU A 197 2.58 -16.75 5.31
N VAL A 198 3.23 -15.64 5.69
CA VAL A 198 2.74 -14.26 5.51
C VAL A 198 3.59 -13.61 4.43
N ASN A 199 2.99 -12.76 3.59
CA ASN A 199 3.65 -12.03 2.48
C ASN A 199 4.02 -12.87 1.25
N LEU A 200 3.11 -13.77 0.84
CA LEU A 200 3.19 -14.34 -0.49
C LEU A 200 2.78 -13.29 -1.56
N PRO A 201 3.33 -13.37 -2.78
CA PRO A 201 2.82 -12.62 -3.93
C PRO A 201 1.31 -12.83 -4.11
N LEU A 202 0.63 -11.81 -4.65
CA LEU A 202 -0.76 -11.96 -5.05
C LEU A 202 -0.87 -13.17 -6.00
N GLY A 203 -1.92 -13.97 -5.83
CA GLY A 203 -2.18 -15.13 -6.70
C GLY A 203 -1.63 -16.48 -6.22
N ILE A 204 -0.80 -16.52 -5.17
CA ILE A 204 -0.22 -17.77 -4.64
C ILE A 204 -0.97 -18.31 -3.40
N ALA A 205 -1.70 -17.47 -2.64
CA ALA A 205 -2.38 -17.89 -1.40
C ALA A 205 -3.72 -17.19 -1.12
N ASP A 206 -4.46 -17.72 -0.13
CA ASP A 206 -5.69 -17.13 0.41
C ASP A 206 -5.44 -15.73 1.00
N LEU A 207 -6.43 -14.84 0.89
CA LEU A 207 -6.40 -13.42 1.29
C LEU A 207 -5.98 -13.16 2.76
N THR A 208 -5.98 -14.20 3.60
CA THR A 208 -5.60 -14.18 5.01
C THR A 208 -4.09 -14.03 5.25
N GLY A 209 -3.26 -14.15 4.21
CA GLY A 209 -1.80 -14.09 4.27
C GLY A 209 -1.16 -12.72 4.00
N TYR A 210 -1.94 -11.69 3.65
CA TYR A 210 -1.40 -10.37 3.30
C TYR A 210 -1.23 -9.45 4.50
N ASP A 211 -0.11 -8.72 4.55
CA ASP A 211 0.09 -7.67 5.53
C ASP A 211 -0.75 -6.45 5.15
N GLN A 212 -1.68 -6.07 6.03
CA GLN A 212 -2.42 -4.82 5.92
C GLN A 212 -1.86 -3.80 6.90
N PHE A 213 -1.44 -2.66 6.38
CA PHE A 213 -0.94 -1.53 7.14
C PHE A 213 -2.03 -0.46 7.23
N GLY A 214 -2.46 -0.10 8.44
CA GLY A 214 -3.35 1.04 8.66
C GLY A 214 -2.60 2.16 9.34
N VAL A 215 -2.55 3.35 8.75
CA VAL A 215 -1.87 4.50 9.33
C VAL A 215 -2.71 5.77 9.22
N GLN A 216 -2.83 6.46 10.36
CA GLN A 216 -3.32 7.83 10.42
C GLN A 216 -2.18 8.78 10.02
N LEU A 217 -2.34 9.50 8.91
CA LEU A 217 -1.37 10.47 8.43
C LEU A 217 -1.56 11.81 9.12
N GLN A 218 -0.45 12.46 9.47
CA GLN A 218 -0.41 13.84 9.94
C GLN A 218 0.06 14.76 8.81
N LYS A 219 -0.26 16.06 8.89
CA LYS A 219 0.19 17.03 7.89
C LYS A 219 1.72 16.98 7.77
N GLY A 220 2.20 16.82 6.54
CA GLY A 220 3.63 16.73 6.22
C GLY A 220 4.20 15.32 6.28
N ASP A 221 3.45 14.32 6.77
CA ASP A 221 3.90 12.93 6.71
C ASP A 221 4.08 12.52 5.23
N LEU A 222 5.12 11.71 4.97
CA LEU A 222 5.42 11.19 3.64
C LEU A 222 5.36 9.66 3.66
N VAL A 223 4.98 9.07 2.53
CA VAL A 223 5.06 7.62 2.34
C VAL A 223 5.79 7.33 1.04
N LEU A 224 6.85 6.53 1.09
CA LEU A 224 7.60 6.08 -0.09
C LEU A 224 7.27 4.61 -0.34
N ILE A 225 6.71 4.32 -1.51
CA ILE A 225 6.49 2.97 -2.05
C ILE A 225 7.47 2.79 -3.20
N TYR A 226 8.10 1.62 -3.29
CA TYR A 226 9.18 1.37 -4.26
C TYR A 226 9.25 -0.10 -4.62
N THR A 227 9.69 -0.39 -5.85
CA THR A 227 9.97 -1.75 -6.33
C THR A 227 11.31 -2.26 -5.82
N ASP A 228 11.52 -3.57 -5.88
CA ASP A 228 12.68 -4.22 -5.27
C ASP A 228 14.02 -3.78 -5.89
N SER A 229 14.04 -3.37 -7.15
CA SER A 229 15.27 -2.95 -7.83
C SER A 229 16.10 -1.91 -7.06
N ILE A 230 15.50 -1.02 -6.26
CA ILE A 230 16.26 -0.08 -5.42
C ILE A 230 16.92 -0.76 -4.21
N ILE A 231 16.30 -1.76 -3.61
CA ILE A 231 16.90 -2.53 -2.51
C ILE A 231 17.88 -3.58 -3.02
N GLU A 232 17.73 -4.01 -4.26
CA GLU A 232 18.61 -4.98 -4.92
C GLU A 232 19.89 -4.37 -5.50
N CYS A 233 19.92 -3.04 -5.61
CA CYS A 233 21.13 -2.30 -5.97
C CYS A 233 22.31 -2.73 -5.08
N LYS A 234 23.44 -3.04 -5.72
CA LYS A 234 24.65 -3.49 -5.03
C LYS A 234 25.61 -2.34 -4.79
N ASP A 235 26.02 -2.18 -3.55
CA ASP A 235 27.10 -1.27 -3.18
C ASP A 235 28.38 -1.63 -3.93
N ALA A 236 29.00 -0.67 -4.61
CA ALA A 236 30.19 -0.90 -5.43
C ALA A 236 31.42 -1.29 -4.59
N ALA A 237 31.52 -0.78 -3.36
CA ALA A 237 32.63 -1.04 -2.46
C ALA A 237 32.50 -2.40 -1.76
N THR A 238 31.29 -2.78 -1.32
CA THR A 238 31.10 -4.02 -0.54
C THR A 238 30.51 -5.17 -1.34
N GLY A 239 29.92 -4.91 -2.52
CA GLY A 239 29.21 -5.89 -3.35
C GLY A 239 27.90 -6.41 -2.75
N ARG A 240 27.45 -5.84 -1.63
CA ARG A 240 26.22 -6.25 -0.93
C ARG A 240 25.03 -5.46 -1.46
N MET A 241 23.86 -6.08 -1.48
CA MET A 241 22.60 -5.39 -1.75
C MET A 241 22.34 -4.34 -0.65
N LEU A 242 21.76 -3.20 -1.04
CA LEU A 242 21.38 -2.14 -0.10
C LEU A 242 20.37 -2.63 0.94
N GLY A 243 19.39 -3.42 0.50
CA GLY A 243 18.27 -3.87 1.32
C GLY A 243 17.39 -2.70 1.80
N GLU A 244 16.30 -3.03 2.48
CA GLU A 244 15.38 -2.01 3.04
C GLU A 244 16.08 -1.07 4.03
N GLN A 245 17.02 -1.59 4.83
CA GLN A 245 17.77 -0.79 5.81
C GLN A 245 18.72 0.20 5.15
N GLY A 246 19.34 -0.17 4.01
CA GLY A 246 20.18 0.75 3.25
C GLY A 246 19.38 1.92 2.68
N VAL A 247 18.22 1.63 2.07
CA VAL A 247 17.32 2.67 1.55
C VAL A 247 16.79 3.56 2.67
N LEU A 248 16.37 2.97 3.80
CA LEU A 248 15.94 3.71 4.99
C LEU A 248 17.05 4.65 5.51
N ALA A 249 18.28 4.17 5.61
CA ALA A 249 19.42 4.97 6.04
C ALA A 249 19.73 6.12 5.07
N MET A 250 19.60 5.91 3.74
CA MET A 250 19.77 6.97 2.76
C MET A 250 18.68 8.04 2.89
N MET A 251 17.41 7.63 3.01
CA MET A 251 16.30 8.56 3.20
C MET A 251 16.44 9.37 4.48
N GLY A 252 16.97 8.77 5.55
CA GLY A 252 17.29 9.45 6.81
C GLY A 252 18.34 10.56 6.69
N GLN A 253 19.13 10.59 5.61
CA GLN A 253 20.12 11.64 5.33
C GLN A 253 19.59 12.75 4.42
N LEU A 254 18.39 12.60 3.86
CA LEU A 254 17.80 13.54 2.92
C LEU A 254 16.89 14.54 3.64
N ASN A 255 16.82 15.77 3.12
CA ASN A 255 15.92 16.78 3.66
C ASN A 255 14.49 16.53 3.18
N ALA A 256 13.65 15.98 4.06
CA ALA A 256 12.24 15.72 3.79
C ALA A 256 11.35 16.97 3.79
N GLU A 257 11.87 18.16 4.11
CA GLU A 257 11.12 19.42 4.05
C GLU A 257 10.87 19.90 2.61
N GLN A 258 11.58 19.34 1.62
CA GLN A 258 11.41 19.60 0.18
C GLN A 258 11.12 18.28 -0.56
N PRO A 259 9.88 17.75 -0.47
CA PRO A 259 9.53 16.41 -0.95
C PRO A 259 9.81 16.17 -2.45
N GLU A 260 9.63 17.20 -3.28
CA GLU A 260 9.94 17.21 -4.71
C GLU A 260 11.42 16.94 -5.03
N THR A 261 12.32 17.13 -4.08
CA THR A 261 13.75 16.84 -4.25
C THR A 261 14.15 15.43 -3.82
N LEU A 262 13.29 14.73 -3.06
CA LEU A 262 13.66 13.47 -2.41
C LEU A 262 14.00 12.36 -3.40
N ILE A 263 13.12 12.11 -4.39
CA ILE A 263 13.35 11.08 -5.40
C ILE A 263 14.66 11.36 -6.19
N PRO A 264 14.86 12.55 -6.78
CA PRO A 264 16.11 12.88 -7.47
C PRO A 264 17.37 12.73 -6.61
N LEU A 265 17.31 13.16 -5.35
CA LEU A 265 18.44 13.05 -4.42
C LEU A 265 18.71 11.59 -4.03
N LEU A 266 17.66 10.79 -3.86
CA LEU A 266 17.77 9.35 -3.63
C LEU A 266 18.45 8.67 -4.82
N LEU A 267 17.96 8.90 -6.05
CA LEU A 267 18.54 8.36 -7.28
C LEU A 267 20.02 8.75 -7.42
N LYS A 268 20.36 10.01 -7.12
CA LYS A 268 21.75 10.49 -7.14
C LYS A 268 22.62 9.76 -6.10
N LYS A 269 22.11 9.55 -4.88
CA LYS A 269 22.82 8.80 -3.84
C LYS A 269 23.03 7.34 -4.24
N VAL A 270 21.99 6.69 -4.77
CA VAL A 270 22.06 5.31 -5.26
C VAL A 270 23.11 5.20 -6.36
N ALA A 271 23.06 6.05 -7.37
CA ALA A 271 24.06 6.07 -8.46
C ALA A 271 25.50 6.27 -7.96
N THR A 272 25.69 7.09 -6.92
CA THR A 272 27.01 7.30 -6.31
C THR A 272 27.54 6.03 -5.62
N ILE A 273 26.64 5.24 -5.02
CA ILE A 273 26.99 4.02 -4.27
C ILE A 273 27.15 2.82 -5.20
N THR A 274 26.34 2.70 -6.25
CA THR A 274 26.42 1.61 -7.23
C THR A 274 27.53 1.82 -8.26
N GLY A 275 27.98 3.07 -8.46
CA GLY A 275 28.97 3.45 -9.47
C GLY A 275 28.42 3.33 -10.90
N ASP A 276 29.30 3.08 -11.89
CA ASP A 276 28.94 2.89 -13.30
C ASP A 276 28.24 1.55 -13.59
N LYS A 277 27.87 0.77 -12.56
CA LYS A 277 27.07 -0.44 -12.77
C LYS A 277 25.65 -0.03 -13.12
N GLU A 278 25.25 -0.37 -14.35
CA GLU A 278 23.87 -0.18 -14.80
C GLU A 278 22.89 -0.93 -13.87
N GLN A 279 21.75 -0.29 -13.62
CA GLN A 279 20.66 -0.90 -12.89
C GLN A 279 20.11 -2.05 -13.72
N GLY A 280 20.04 -3.24 -13.12
CA GLY A 280 19.75 -4.49 -13.82
C GLY A 280 18.26 -4.77 -14.06
N ASP A 281 17.37 -3.88 -13.62
CA ASP A 281 15.93 -4.11 -13.59
C ASP A 281 15.15 -2.79 -13.65
N ASP A 282 13.83 -2.87 -13.82
CA ASP A 282 12.92 -1.73 -13.79
C ASP A 282 12.92 -1.05 -12.41
N LEU A 283 12.86 0.28 -12.39
CA LEU A 283 12.80 1.04 -11.14
C LEU A 283 11.55 1.89 -11.08
N THR A 284 10.77 1.72 -10.01
CA THR A 284 9.61 2.56 -9.73
C THR A 284 9.62 3.04 -8.29
N LEU A 285 9.43 4.36 -8.13
CA LEU A 285 9.35 5.08 -6.87
C LEU A 285 8.06 5.92 -6.88
N LEU A 286 7.21 5.72 -5.88
CA LEU A 286 5.99 6.49 -5.62
C LEU A 286 6.11 7.16 -4.26
N LEU A 287 6.28 8.48 -4.25
CA LEU A 287 6.32 9.30 -3.04
C LEU A 287 4.98 9.99 -2.84
N LEU A 288 4.41 9.87 -1.64
CA LEU A 288 3.17 10.52 -1.24
C LEU A 288 3.47 11.57 -0.17
N ARG A 289 2.74 12.69 -0.19
CA ARG A 289 2.75 13.70 0.86
C ARG A 289 1.35 14.01 1.34
N HIS A 290 1.11 13.88 2.64
CA HIS A 290 -0.14 14.32 3.24
C HIS A 290 -0.13 15.85 3.42
N THR A 291 -1.01 16.55 2.70
CA THR A 291 -1.02 18.02 2.68
C THR A 291 -1.79 18.64 3.85
N GLY A 292 -2.62 17.84 4.53
CA GLY A 292 -3.58 18.31 5.54
C GLY A 292 -4.73 19.13 4.96
N THR A 293 -4.88 19.16 3.62
CA THR A 293 -6.04 19.75 2.96
C THR A 293 -7.18 18.74 2.97
N ARG A 294 -8.42 19.19 3.17
CA ARG A 294 -9.60 18.32 3.14
C ARG A 294 -10.51 18.73 1.99
N PRO A 295 -11.15 17.77 1.30
CA PRO A 295 -12.15 18.10 0.30
C PRO A 295 -13.29 18.90 0.94
N ALA A 296 -13.76 19.93 0.24
CA ALA A 296 -14.85 20.78 0.72
C ALA A 296 -16.09 19.93 1.02
N ARG A 297 -16.63 20.04 2.25
CA ARG A 297 -17.91 19.41 2.59
C ARG A 297 -19.04 20.22 1.94
N PRO A 298 -19.92 19.63 1.11
CA PRO A 298 -21.16 20.30 0.77
C PRO A 298 -21.97 20.43 2.07
N VAL A 299 -22.14 21.66 2.55
CA VAL A 299 -22.78 21.99 3.85
C VAL A 299 -24.15 21.31 3.98
N LEU A 300 -24.89 21.19 2.87
CA LEU A 300 -26.21 20.56 2.83
C LEU A 300 -26.19 19.02 2.95
N GLN A 301 -25.11 18.34 2.55
CA GLN A 301 -25.01 16.87 2.62
C GLN A 301 -24.67 16.37 4.04
N GLY A 302 -23.94 17.17 4.82
CA GLY A 302 -23.66 16.85 6.23
C GLY A 302 -24.92 16.86 7.10
N LEU A 303 -25.88 17.74 6.81
CA LEU A 303 -27.14 17.87 7.54
C LEU A 303 -28.13 16.73 7.23
N LEU A 304 -28.10 16.21 6.00
CA LEU A 304 -29.02 15.16 5.52
C LEU A 304 -28.46 13.73 5.69
N ALA A 305 -27.20 13.57 6.11
CA ALA A 305 -26.59 12.26 6.34
C ALA A 305 -27.37 11.40 7.37
N PRO A 306 -27.85 11.95 8.52
CA PRO A 306 -28.69 11.19 9.45
C PRO A 306 -30.04 10.81 8.83
N LEU A 307 -30.63 11.69 8.02
CA LEU A 307 -31.93 11.48 7.36
C LEU A 307 -31.86 10.41 6.27
N ARG A 308 -30.71 10.24 5.58
CA ARG A 308 -30.51 9.13 4.63
C ARG A 308 -30.38 7.79 5.32
N ILE A 309 -29.67 7.75 6.47
CA ILE A 309 -29.57 6.54 7.29
C ILE A 309 -30.97 6.16 7.81
N ALA A 310 -31.71 7.12 8.36
CA ALA A 310 -33.09 6.92 8.81
C ALA A 310 -34.02 6.47 7.67
N GLY A 311 -33.95 7.10 6.49
CA GLY A 311 -34.75 6.71 5.31
C GLY A 311 -34.45 5.30 4.80
N SER A 312 -33.19 4.84 4.91
CA SER A 312 -32.81 3.46 4.56
C SER A 312 -33.33 2.41 5.55
N VAL A 313 -33.51 2.80 6.82
CA VAL A 313 -34.10 1.95 7.87
C VAL A 313 -35.63 1.93 7.76
N VAL A 314 -36.27 3.08 7.58
CA VAL A 314 -37.73 3.22 7.44
C VAL A 314 -38.24 2.53 6.17
N SER A 315 -37.53 2.69 5.05
CA SER A 315 -37.90 2.01 3.79
C SER A 315 -37.69 0.48 3.83
N ARG A 316 -36.97 -0.05 4.82
CA ARG A 316 -36.79 -1.51 5.03
C ARG A 316 -37.84 -2.08 5.99
N LEU A 317 -38.22 -1.31 7.02
CA LEU A 317 -39.37 -1.64 7.88
C LEU A 317 -40.69 -1.66 7.11
N ALA A 318 -40.86 -0.72 6.16
CA ALA A 318 -42.04 -0.69 5.28
C ALA A 318 -42.11 -1.86 4.27
N ARG A 319 -41.03 -2.64 4.08
CA ARG A 319 -40.93 -3.74 3.10
C ARG A 319 -41.01 -5.14 3.70
N GLY A 320 -41.36 -5.28 4.98
CA GLY A 320 -41.82 -6.55 5.56
C GLY A 320 -40.87 -7.74 5.46
N LYS A 321 -39.54 -7.54 5.37
CA LYS A 321 -38.56 -8.63 5.40
C LYS A 321 -38.00 -8.82 6.82
N SER A 322 -38.47 -9.85 7.50
CA SER A 322 -37.98 -10.33 8.79
C SER A 322 -36.88 -11.39 8.61
N SER A 323 -35.63 -10.94 8.44
CA SER A 323 -34.42 -11.72 8.76
C SER A 323 -33.29 -10.76 9.13
N PRO A 324 -32.47 -11.07 10.16
CA PRO A 324 -31.41 -10.18 10.61
C PRO A 324 -30.25 -10.23 9.61
N ALA A 325 -30.04 -9.14 8.87
CA ALA A 325 -28.76 -8.92 8.21
C ALA A 325 -27.75 -8.47 9.27
N ALA A 326 -26.56 -9.06 9.25
CA ALA A 326 -25.42 -8.69 10.08
C ALA A 326 -25.25 -7.15 10.04
N LEU A 327 -25.49 -6.51 11.18
CA LEU A 327 -24.99 -5.17 11.41
C LEU A 327 -23.47 -5.23 11.21
N PRO A 328 -22.84 -4.24 10.55
CA PRO A 328 -21.40 -4.12 10.63
C PRO A 328 -21.02 -4.16 12.11
N GLU A 329 -20.01 -4.93 12.50
CA GLU A 329 -19.52 -4.94 13.89
C GLU A 329 -19.14 -3.50 14.26
N MET A 330 -20.09 -2.85 14.94
CA MET A 330 -19.96 -1.51 15.46
C MET A 330 -19.21 -1.64 16.78
N SER A 331 -17.89 -1.85 16.68
CA SER A 331 -17.04 -1.77 17.86
C SER A 331 -17.00 -0.32 18.34
N VAL A 332 -17.11 -0.17 19.67
CA VAL A 332 -17.21 1.09 20.40
C VAL A 332 -16.08 2.12 20.11
N PRO A 333 -14.88 1.79 19.60
CA PRO A 333 -13.91 2.81 19.21
C PRO A 333 -14.38 3.70 18.04
N THR A 334 -15.32 3.22 17.22
CA THR A 334 -15.72 3.88 15.96
C THR A 334 -16.80 4.96 16.16
N ILE A 335 -17.53 4.95 17.29
CA ILE A 335 -18.61 5.92 17.57
C ILE A 335 -18.18 7.00 18.57
N GLY A 336 -17.20 6.71 19.43
CA GLY A 336 -16.80 7.61 20.52
C GLY A 336 -16.20 8.96 20.07
N GLY A 337 -15.67 9.05 18.86
CA GLY A 337 -15.06 10.29 18.33
C GLY A 337 -16.02 11.26 17.65
N ALA A 338 -17.22 10.81 17.26
CA ALA A 338 -18.06 11.55 16.31
C ALA A 338 -19.31 12.20 16.91
N MET A 339 -19.66 11.96 18.18
CA MET A 339 -20.93 12.48 18.74
C MET A 339 -20.88 13.43 19.93
N VAL A 340 -19.75 13.70 20.60
CA VAL A 340 -19.70 14.78 21.60
C VAL A 340 -18.32 15.45 21.66
N PRO A 341 -18.12 16.64 21.06
CA PRO A 341 -16.84 17.37 21.14
C PRO A 341 -16.43 17.84 22.56
N GLY A 342 -17.25 17.58 23.58
CA GLY A 342 -17.05 18.03 24.97
C GLY A 342 -16.59 16.96 25.97
N LEU A 343 -16.70 15.66 25.69
CA LEU A 343 -16.41 14.62 26.71
C LEU A 343 -14.91 14.31 26.89
N SER A 344 -14.06 14.63 25.92
CA SER A 344 -12.61 14.38 26.02
C SER A 344 -11.89 15.28 27.05
N ARG A 345 -12.50 16.40 27.46
CA ARG A 345 -11.96 17.26 28.52
C ARG A 345 -12.31 16.76 29.93
N LEU A 346 -13.41 16.03 30.09
CA LEU A 346 -13.82 15.44 31.37
C LEU A 346 -13.13 14.10 31.64
N TRP A 347 -12.74 13.36 30.59
CA TRP A 347 -12.12 12.04 30.73
C TRP A 347 -10.61 12.09 31.00
N LYS A 348 -9.92 13.20 30.67
CA LYS A 348 -8.53 13.44 31.09
C LYS A 348 -8.36 13.69 32.60
N ALA A 349 -9.46 13.90 33.35
CA ALA A 349 -9.42 14.15 34.79
C ALA A 349 -9.57 12.88 35.67
N LYS A 350 -9.86 11.72 35.08
CA LYS A 350 -9.89 10.43 35.81
C LYS A 350 -9.09 9.40 35.04
N GLY A 351 -7.79 9.32 35.34
CA GLY A 351 -6.89 8.36 34.73
C GLY A 351 -7.37 6.93 34.90
N ARG A 352 -7.33 6.17 33.78
CA ARG A 352 -7.16 4.72 33.74
C ARG A 352 -7.02 4.27 32.27
N TRP A 353 -5.79 3.82 31.98
CA TRP A 353 -5.27 3.06 30.82
C TRP A 353 -5.18 3.79 29.49
#